data_AF-A0A7X0TTS4-F1
#
_entry.id   AF-A0A7X0TTS4-F1
#
_cell.length_a   1.000
_cell.length_b   1.000
_cell.length_c   1.000
_cell.angle_alpha   90.00
_cell.angle_beta   90.00
_cell.angle_gamma   90.00
#
_symmetry.space_group_name_H-M   'P 1'
#
loop_
_entity.id
_entity.type
_entity.pdbx_description
1 polymer ?
#
loop_
_entity_poly.entity_id
_entity_poly.type
_entity_poly.pdbx_seq_one_letter_code
_entity_poly.pdbx_strand_id
1 'polypeptide(L)'
;MALFSISMGIICFLVAIAWSVFVTLYSQSSDSGFSFSIILAMFPAFLGMLLIIPATLYRLIDVISKNESQTLREKRVLVAGILISVLYCTVFIMLALS
;
A
#
# COMPACT_ATOMS: atom_id res chain seq x y z
N MET A 1 -7.36 14.54 8.44
CA MET A 1 -6.16 13.72 8.78
C MET A 1 -6.14 12.37 8.05
N ALA A 2 -7.25 11.64 7.95
CA ALA A 2 -7.28 10.33 7.26
C ALA A 2 -6.79 10.35 5.78
N LEU A 3 -7.14 11.37 4.98
CA LEU A 3 -6.64 11.51 3.59
C LEU A 3 -5.12 11.58 3.50
N PHE A 4 -4.50 12.24 4.47
CA PHE A 4 -3.06 12.38 4.51
C PHE A 4 -2.41 11.03 4.78
N SER A 5 -2.96 10.25 5.72
CA SER A 5 -2.52 8.87 5.97
C SER A 5 -2.69 7.96 4.75
N ILE A 6 -3.82 8.09 4.04
CA ILE A 6 -4.06 7.36 2.78
C ILE A 6 -2.99 7.76 1.76
N SER A 7 -2.82 9.06 1.49
CA SER A 7 -1.82 9.56 0.54
C SER A 7 -0.38 9.13 0.90
N MET A 8 -0.03 9.18 2.18
CA MET A 8 1.29 8.79 2.67
C MET A 8 1.54 7.30 2.44
N GLY A 9 0.57 6.44 2.79
CA GLY A 9 0.72 5.01 2.53
C GLY A 9 0.75 4.68 1.03
N ILE A 10 0.07 5.46 0.17
CA ILE A 10 0.16 5.28 -1.30
C ILE A 10 1.59 5.53 -1.77
N ILE A 11 2.24 6.57 -1.25
CA ILE A 11 3.64 6.86 -1.56
C ILE A 11 4.55 5.72 -1.07
N CYS A 12 4.35 5.24 0.16
CA CYS A 12 5.11 4.09 0.69
C CYS A 12 4.94 2.83 -0.18
N PHE A 13 3.72 2.56 -0.67
CA PHE A 13 3.45 1.44 -1.57
C PHE A 13 4.18 1.58 -2.92
N LEU A 14 4.15 2.77 -3.53
CA LEU A 14 4.87 3.02 -4.78
C LEU A 14 6.38 2.87 -4.61
N VAL A 15 6.93 3.37 -3.50
CA VAL A 15 8.35 3.20 -3.16
C VAL A 15 8.69 1.72 -3.00
N ALA A 16 7.84 0.94 -2.31
CA ALA A 16 8.04 -0.49 -2.13
C ALA A 16 8.02 -1.25 -3.47
N ILE A 17 7.08 -0.92 -4.37
CA ILE A 17 7.03 -1.51 -5.72
C ILE A 17 8.29 -1.14 -6.51
N ALA A 18 8.61 0.15 -6.59
CA ALA A 18 9.76 0.62 -7.36
C ALA A 18 11.07 -0.04 -6.88
N TRP A 19 11.23 -0.18 -5.57
CA TRP A 19 12.36 -0.89 -4.97
C TRP A 19 12.33 -2.38 -5.30
N SER A 20 11.20 -3.06 -5.17
CA SER A 20 11.08 -4.49 -5.48
C SER A 20 11.39 -4.78 -6.96
N VAL A 21 10.95 -3.94 -7.88
CA VAL A 21 11.25 -4.04 -9.32
C VAL A 21 12.74 -3.83 -9.56
N PHE A 22 13.34 -2.81 -8.94
CA PHE A 22 14.78 -2.57 -9.03
C PHE A 22 15.59 -3.77 -8.54
N VAL A 23 15.24 -4.32 -7.37
CA VAL A 23 15.88 -5.52 -6.83
C VAL A 23 15.73 -6.70 -7.79
N THR A 24 14.54 -6.94 -8.33
CA THR A 24 14.29 -8.08 -9.23
C THR A 24 15.10 -7.99 -10.53
N LEU A 25 15.27 -6.78 -11.09
CA LEU A 25 16.03 -6.57 -12.32
C LEU A 25 17.54 -6.64 -12.13
N TYR A 26 18.07 -6.19 -10.99
CA TYR A 26 19.52 -6.07 -10.76
C TYR A 26 20.15 -7.20 -9.93
N SER A 27 19.35 -8.06 -9.28
CA SER A 27 19.86 -9.10 -8.38
C SER A 27 19.98 -10.49 -9.02
N GLN A 28 19.78 -10.63 -10.33
CA GLN A 28 19.91 -11.92 -11.02
C GLN A 28 21.32 -12.56 -10.91
N SER A 29 22.33 -11.84 -10.41
CA SER A 29 23.72 -12.27 -10.40
C SER A 29 24.29 -12.69 -9.04
N SER A 30 23.56 -12.57 -7.92
CA SER A 30 24.10 -12.90 -6.58
C SER A 30 23.02 -13.33 -5.56
N ASP A 31 22.93 -14.64 -5.31
CA ASP A 31 21.93 -15.29 -4.43
C ASP A 31 21.87 -14.72 -3.00
N SER A 32 22.98 -14.26 -2.44
CA SER A 32 23.03 -13.74 -1.07
C SER A 32 22.53 -12.30 -0.93
N GLY A 33 22.70 -11.47 -1.97
CA GLY A 33 22.26 -10.07 -1.98
C GLY A 33 20.76 -9.90 -2.25
N PHE A 34 20.18 -10.88 -2.95
CA PHE A 34 18.77 -10.85 -3.34
C PHE A 34 17.82 -10.94 -2.15
N SER A 35 18.05 -11.88 -1.23
CA SER A 35 17.19 -12.11 -0.06
C SER A 35 17.16 -10.90 0.88
N PHE A 36 18.33 -10.29 1.15
CA PHE A 36 18.40 -9.09 1.99
C PHE A 36 17.68 -7.89 1.35
N SER A 37 17.85 -7.73 0.03
CA SER A 37 17.22 -6.64 -0.72
C SER A 37 15.69 -6.76 -0.78
N ILE A 38 15.16 -7.98 -0.83
CA ILE A 38 13.71 -8.24 -0.74
C ILE A 38 13.17 -7.89 0.64
N ILE A 39 13.84 -8.32 1.73
CA ILE A 39 13.42 -8.00 3.10
C ILE A 39 13.38 -6.47 3.30
N LEU A 40 14.35 -5.74 2.74
CA LEU A 40 14.37 -4.29 2.76
C LEU A 40 13.17 -3.68 2.02
N ALA A 41 12.72 -4.30 0.92
CA ALA A 41 11.54 -3.88 0.16
C ALA A 41 10.23 -4.12 0.92
N MET A 42 10.19 -5.14 1.78
CA MET A 42 8.99 -5.48 2.56
C MET A 42 8.69 -4.43 3.62
N PHE A 43 9.69 -3.78 4.21
CA PHE A 43 9.49 -2.77 5.26
C PHE A 43 8.59 -1.59 4.84
N PRO A 44 8.85 -0.87 3.73
CA PRO A 44 7.96 0.19 3.26
C PRO A 44 6.58 -0.34 2.82
N ALA A 45 6.49 -1.60 2.37
CA ALA A 45 5.22 -2.24 2.07
C ALA A 45 4.37 -2.45 3.34
N PHE A 46 4.95 -2.98 4.41
CA PHE A 46 4.27 -3.15 5.70
C PHE A 46 3.83 -1.81 6.30
N LEU A 47 4.69 -0.80 6.26
CA LEU A 47 4.35 0.55 6.70
C LEU A 47 3.20 1.14 5.88
N GLY A 48 3.24 1.01 4.56
CA GLY A 48 2.18 1.46 3.66
C GLY A 48 0.86 0.77 3.95
N MET A 49 0.87 -0.55 4.17
CA MET A 49 -0.29 -1.34 4.55
C MET A 49 -0.92 -0.85 5.86
N LEU A 50 -0.10 -0.68 6.90
CA LEU A 50 -0.56 -0.24 8.22
C LEU A 50 -1.12 1.19 8.20
N LEU A 51 -0.64 2.05 7.30
CA LEU A 51 -1.13 3.41 7.13
C LEU A 51 -2.38 3.52 6.24
N ILE A 52 -2.49 2.71 5.19
CA ILE A 52 -3.61 2.75 4.23
C ILE A 52 -4.83 2.01 4.77
N ILE A 53 -4.70 0.77 5.23
CA ILE A 53 -5.85 -0.11 5.50
C ILE A 53 -6.76 0.47 6.60
N PRO A 54 -6.26 0.80 7.82
CA PRO A 54 -7.11 1.37 8.86
C PRO A 54 -7.59 2.78 8.49
N ALA A 55 -6.80 3.60 7.80
CA ALA A 55 -7.21 4.95 7.40
C ALA A 55 -8.31 4.94 6.33
N THR A 56 -8.24 4.00 5.38
CA THR A 56 -9.29 3.81 4.37
C THR A 56 -10.56 3.26 4.99
N LEU A 57 -10.47 2.24 5.86
CA LEU A 57 -11.61 1.69 6.57
C LEU A 57 -12.30 2.73 7.45
N TYR A 58 -11.54 3.48 8.25
CA TYR A 58 -12.08 4.53 9.10
C TYR A 58 -12.84 5.57 8.28
N ARG A 59 -12.22 6.05 7.19
CA ARG A 59 -12.82 7.08 6.33
C ARG A 59 -14.02 6.55 5.54
N LEU A 60 -14.01 5.28 5.14
CA LEU A 60 -15.15 4.65 4.47
C LEU A 60 -16.36 4.56 5.41
N ILE A 61 -16.14 4.10 6.65
CA ILE A 61 -17.19 4.01 7.67
C ILE A 61 -17.74 5.39 7.98
N ASP A 62 -16.89 6.40 8.13
CA ASP A 62 -17.33 7.76 8.46
C ASP A 62 -18.22 8.36 7.36
N VAL A 63 -17.85 8.16 6.10
CA VAL A 63 -18.62 8.65 4.94
C VAL A 63 -19.97 7.96 4.83
N ILE A 64 -20.02 6.65 5.04
CA ILE A 64 -21.27 5.87 4.99
C ILE A 64 -22.16 6.21 6.19
N SER A 65 -21.58 6.30 7.38
CA SER A 65 -22.31 6.49 8.63
C SER A 65 -22.81 7.93 8.82
N LYS A 66 -22.06 8.92 8.35
CA LYS A 66 -22.40 10.34 8.54
C LYS A 66 -22.98 11.01 7.30
N ASN A 67 -23.09 10.30 6.17
CA ASN A 67 -23.50 10.88 4.88
C ASN A 67 -22.73 12.18 4.56
N GLU A 68 -21.44 12.24 4.95
CA GLU A 68 -20.62 13.42 4.71
C GLU A 68 -20.48 13.68 3.20
N SER A 69 -20.84 14.88 2.76
CA SER A 69 -20.67 15.31 1.38
C SER A 69 -19.18 15.42 1.06
N GLN A 70 -18.63 14.42 0.38
CA GLN A 70 -17.24 14.44 -0.04
C GLN A 70 -17.02 15.34 -1.25
N THR A 71 -15.91 16.06 -1.26
CA THR A 71 -15.45 16.74 -2.47
C THR A 71 -14.94 15.73 -3.52
N LEU A 72 -14.98 16.08 -4.81
CA LEU A 72 -14.46 15.22 -5.90
C LEU A 72 -12.99 14.81 -5.72
N ARG A 73 -12.18 15.61 -5.01
CA ARG A 73 -10.78 15.29 -4.72
C ARG A 73 -10.67 14.20 -3.66
N GLU A 74 -11.46 14.29 -2.61
CA GLU A 74 -11.48 13.33 -1.51
C GLU A 74 -12.00 11.97 -1.93
N LYS A 75 -13.03 11.96 -2.77
CA LYS A 75 -13.58 10.72 -3.34
C LYS A 75 -12.52 9.97 -4.16
N ARG A 76 -11.73 10.70 -4.96
CA ARG A 76 -10.62 10.11 -5.74
C ARG A 76 -9.54 9.50 -4.84
N VAL A 77 -9.13 10.20 -3.78
CA VAL A 77 -8.14 9.69 -2.82
C VAL A 77 -8.66 8.46 -2.07
N LEU A 78 -9.93 8.47 -1.68
CA LEU A 78 -10.56 7.32 -1.02
C LEU A 78 -10.61 6.10 -1.94
N VAL A 79 -11.02 6.28 -3.20
CA VAL A 79 -11.06 5.20 -4.20
C VAL A 79 -9.66 4.65 -4.46
N ALA A 80 -8.64 5.51 -4.62
CA ALA A 80 -7.26 5.09 -4.79
C ALA A 80 -6.75 4.30 -3.57
N GLY A 81 -7.08 4.76 -2.36
CA GLY A 81 -6.78 4.04 -1.12
C GLY A 81 -7.42 2.65 -1.09
N ILE A 82 -8.70 2.53 -1.44
CA ILE A 82 -9.41 1.24 -1.48
C ILE A 82 -8.77 0.28 -2.50
N LEU A 83 -8.47 0.76 -3.71
CA LEU A 83 -7.79 -0.03 -4.74
C LEU A 83 -6.46 -0.58 -4.24
N ILE A 84 -5.68 0.25 -3.54
CA ILE A 84 -4.37 -0.15 -3.01
C ILE A 84 -4.52 -1.10 -1.83
N SER A 85 -5.51 -0.91 -0.95
CA SER A 85 -5.86 -1.88 0.10
C SER A 85 -6.19 -3.25 -0.48
N VAL A 86 -6.97 -3.30 -1.57
CA VAL A 86 -7.30 -4.56 -2.26
C VAL A 86 -6.04 -5.19 -2.85
N LEU A 87 -5.18 -4.42 -3.53
CA LEU A 87 -3.90 -4.90 -4.05
C LEU A 87 -3.02 -5.51 -2.94
N TYR A 88 -2.93 -4.86 -1.77
CA TYR A 88 -2.22 -5.41 -0.62
C TYR A 88 -2.80 -6.75 -0.19
N CYS A 89 -4.13 -6.86 -0.06
CA CYS A 89 -4.78 -8.13 0.29
C CYS A 89 -4.47 -9.22 -0.74
N THR A 90 -4.52 -8.91 -2.04
CA THR A 90 -4.22 -9.88 -3.10
C THR A 90 -2.78 -10.38 -3.03
N VAL A 91 -1.81 -9.46 -2.84
CA VAL A 91 -0.39 -9.82 -2.70
C VAL A 91 -0.16 -10.66 -1.45
N PHE A 92 -0.81 -10.35 -0.33
CA PHE A 92 -0.72 -11.15 0.89
C PHE A 92 -1.31 -12.54 0.74
N ILE A 93 -2.49 -12.65 0.11
CA ILE A 93 -3.13 -13.94 -0.17
C ILE A 93 -2.23 -14.78 -1.08
N MET A 94 -1.67 -14.17 -2.13
CA MET A 94 -0.74 -14.86 -3.03
C MET A 94 0.53 -15.30 -2.31
N LEU A 95 1.09 -14.47 -1.42
CA LEU A 95 2.24 -14.82 -0.59
C LEU A 95 1.93 -15.95 0.40
N ALA A 96 0.72 -15.99 0.97
CA ALA A 96 0.32 -17.02 1.92
C ALA A 96 -0.02 -18.37 1.26
N LEU A 97 -0.39 -18.35 -0.03
CA LEU A 97 -0.65 -19.54 -0.85
C LEU A 97 0.60 -20.05 -1.60
N SER A 98 1.68 -19.26 -1.61
CA SER A 98 2.99 -19.60 -2.16
C SER A 98 3.82 -20.41 -1.17
#